data_AF-A0A0B2R6W6-F1
#
_entry.id   AF-A0A0B2R6W6-F1
#
_cell.length_a   1.000
_cell.length_b   1.000
_cell.length_c   1.000
_cell.angle_alpha   90.00
_cell.angle_beta   90.00
_cell.angle_gamma   90.00
#
_symmetry.space_group_name_H-M   'P 1'
#
loop_
_entity.id
_entity.type
_entity.pdbx_description
1 polymer ?
#
loop_
_entity_poly.entity_id
_entity_poly.type
_entity_poly.pdbx_seq_one_letter_code
_entity_poly.pdbx_strand_id
1 'polypeptide(L)'
;MSTQSGKSSNGPEKDYSLIGDTTNRLFGIFNAIPIIANTYGSGIVPEIQATLAPPVKGKMLKGLCVCYVIVALSFFSVAISGYWAFGNQASGLIFSNFIDTNNKPSAPKWFIYLPNICTIAQLLANGVEYLQPTNVILEQIFGDPESPEFSPRNVIPRLISRSFAVITATTIAAMLPFFGDMNSLIGAFCYMPLDFILPVIFFNLTFKPSKRSSIFWLNVTIAVVFSTLGAMAAISTVRQIVLDAKTYQLFANV
;
A
#
# COMPACT_ATOMS: atom_id res chain seq x y z
N MET A 1 -16.62 -29.79 -12.71
CA MET A 1 -17.85 -28.99 -12.81
C MET A 1 -17.46 -27.51 -12.65
N SER A 2 -16.69 -26.96 -13.59
CA SER A 2 -17.12 -26.20 -14.78
C SER A 2 -17.81 -24.87 -14.43
N THR A 3 -17.01 -23.80 -14.31
CA THR A 3 -17.16 -22.45 -14.90
C THR A 3 -18.56 -21.92 -15.32
N GLN A 4 -19.63 -22.23 -14.57
CA GLN A 4 -21.00 -21.78 -14.87
C GLN A 4 -21.49 -20.59 -14.03
N SER A 5 -20.67 -20.01 -13.15
CA SER A 5 -21.10 -18.82 -12.38
C SER A 5 -21.04 -17.50 -13.15
N GLY A 6 -20.46 -17.47 -14.36
CA GLY A 6 -20.41 -16.25 -15.17
C GLY A 6 -21.69 -15.92 -15.96
N LYS A 7 -22.63 -16.88 -16.06
CA LYS A 7 -23.87 -16.74 -16.86
C LYS A 7 -25.10 -17.42 -16.24
N SER A 8 -25.00 -17.95 -15.02
CA SER A 8 -26.15 -18.55 -14.34
C SER A 8 -27.03 -17.45 -13.76
N SER A 9 -28.31 -17.46 -14.13
CA SER A 9 -29.39 -16.63 -13.60
C SER A 9 -29.62 -16.78 -12.08
N ASN A 10 -28.81 -17.58 -11.39
CA ASN A 10 -28.91 -17.93 -9.97
C ASN A 10 -27.69 -17.48 -9.14
N GLY A 11 -26.87 -16.53 -9.64
CA GLY A 11 -25.88 -15.86 -8.80
C GLY A 11 -26.56 -14.98 -7.74
N PRO A 12 -25.95 -14.74 -6.57
CA PRO A 12 -26.48 -13.77 -5.61
C PRO A 12 -26.66 -12.42 -6.31
N GLU A 13 -27.78 -11.75 -6.01
CA GLU A 13 -28.14 -10.48 -6.65
C GLU A 13 -27.05 -9.44 -6.37
N LYS A 14 -26.47 -8.89 -7.44
CA LYS A 14 -25.37 -7.93 -7.34
C LYS A 14 -25.94 -6.55 -7.09
N ASP A 15 -25.60 -5.99 -5.94
CA ASP A 15 -25.99 -4.62 -5.60
C ASP A 15 -24.93 -3.62 -6.09
N TYR A 16 -25.36 -2.69 -6.93
CA TYR A 16 -24.60 -1.52 -7.40
C TYR A 16 -25.28 -0.20 -7.01
N SER A 17 -26.25 -0.25 -6.09
CA SER A 17 -26.89 0.95 -5.59
C SER A 17 -25.87 1.83 -4.87
N LEU A 18 -26.12 3.14 -4.84
CA LEU A 18 -25.21 4.04 -4.17
C LEU A 18 -25.41 3.91 -2.64
N ILE A 19 -24.48 3.24 -1.96
CA ILE A 19 -24.56 3.06 -0.50
C ILE A 19 -24.09 4.32 0.23
N GLY A 20 -24.74 4.59 1.37
CA GLY A 20 -24.35 5.63 2.32
C GLY A 20 -24.83 7.05 1.96
N ASP A 21 -24.79 7.91 2.96
CA ASP A 21 -25.03 9.35 2.80
C ASP A 21 -23.92 10.02 1.97
N THR A 22 -24.22 11.19 1.40
CA THR A 22 -23.30 12.05 0.64
C THR A 22 -21.95 12.21 1.36
N THR A 23 -22.00 12.39 2.68
CA THR A 23 -20.81 12.53 3.52
C THR A 23 -19.93 11.28 3.48
N ASN A 24 -20.51 10.10 3.66
CA ASN A 24 -19.77 8.83 3.63
C ASN A 24 -19.16 8.56 2.26
N ARG A 25 -19.87 8.90 1.18
CA ARG A 25 -19.35 8.76 -0.19
C ARG A 25 -18.16 9.67 -0.44
N LEU A 26 -18.22 10.92 0.03
CA LEU A 26 -17.11 11.86 -0.10
C LEU A 26 -15.86 11.36 0.65
N PHE A 27 -16.03 10.89 1.89
CA PHE A 27 -14.94 10.27 2.65
C PHE A 27 -14.41 8.99 1.99
N GLY A 28 -15.28 8.18 1.38
CA GLY A 28 -14.89 7.01 0.60
C GLY A 28 -14.02 7.35 -0.61
N ILE A 29 -14.35 8.43 -1.35
CA ILE A 29 -13.52 8.92 -2.46
C ILE A 29 -12.14 9.33 -1.96
N PHE A 30 -12.07 10.11 -0.88
CA PHE A 30 -10.79 10.55 -0.32
C PHE A 30 -9.96 9.42 0.30
N ASN A 31 -10.60 8.33 0.74
CA ASN A 31 -9.92 7.10 1.18
C ASN A 31 -9.40 6.28 -0.03
N ALA A 32 -10.11 6.27 -1.16
CA ALA A 32 -9.67 5.55 -2.36
C ALA A 32 -8.39 6.12 -2.99
N ILE A 33 -8.21 7.46 -2.99
CA ILE A 33 -7.03 8.11 -3.58
C ILE A 33 -5.70 7.60 -2.97
N PRO A 34 -5.50 7.60 -1.64
CA PRO A 34 -4.27 7.09 -1.05
C PRO A 34 -4.11 5.57 -1.20
N ILE A 35 -5.18 4.78 -1.28
CA ILE A 35 -5.06 3.34 -1.61
C ILE A 35 -4.43 3.16 -2.99
N ILE A 36 -4.87 3.96 -3.96
CA ILE A 36 -4.28 3.99 -5.30
C ILE A 36 -2.83 4.45 -5.19
N ALA A 37 -2.54 5.58 -4.54
CA ALA A 37 -1.17 6.08 -4.37
C ALA A 37 -0.22 5.03 -3.76
N ASN A 38 -0.65 4.33 -2.71
CA ASN A 38 0.09 3.26 -2.05
C ASN A 38 0.47 2.12 -3.01
N THR A 39 -0.36 1.83 -4.01
CA THR A 39 -0.10 0.77 -4.99
C THR A 39 1.06 1.11 -5.93
N TYR A 40 1.27 2.40 -6.22
CA TYR A 40 2.33 2.87 -7.11
C TYR A 40 3.58 3.36 -6.38
N GLY A 41 3.52 3.37 -5.04
CA GLY A 41 4.63 3.79 -4.20
C GLY A 41 5.83 2.86 -4.35
N SER A 42 7.01 3.43 -4.56
CA SER A 42 8.25 2.65 -4.67
C SER A 42 9.40 3.37 -3.99
N GLY A 43 9.69 2.98 -2.76
CA GLY A 43 10.80 3.52 -1.97
C GLY A 43 12.19 3.06 -2.43
N ILE A 44 12.27 2.05 -3.31
CA ILE A 44 13.51 1.40 -3.74
C ILE A 44 14.09 1.95 -5.06
N VAL A 45 13.41 2.95 -5.65
CA VAL A 45 13.82 3.54 -6.93
C VAL A 45 15.25 4.11 -6.87
N PRO A 46 15.67 4.84 -5.81
CA PRO A 46 17.05 5.33 -5.70
C PRO A 46 18.10 4.21 -5.63
N GLU A 47 17.82 3.11 -4.95
CA GLU A 47 18.71 1.95 -4.82
C GLU A 47 18.85 1.23 -6.17
N ILE A 48 17.75 1.07 -6.91
CA ILE A 48 17.78 0.55 -8.29
C ILE A 48 18.59 1.51 -9.19
N GLN A 49 18.43 2.82 -9.04
CA GLN A 49 19.21 3.80 -9.80
C GLN A 49 20.71 3.68 -9.54
N ALA A 50 21.11 3.47 -8.28
CA ALA A 50 22.50 3.38 -7.88
C ALA A 50 23.22 2.13 -8.44
N THR A 51 22.48 1.08 -8.80
CA THR A 51 23.04 -0.18 -9.29
C THR A 51 23.07 -0.31 -10.83
N LEU A 52 22.40 0.59 -11.56
CA LEU A 52 22.33 0.54 -13.02
C LEU A 52 23.62 1.03 -13.70
N ALA A 53 24.08 0.28 -14.71
CA ALA A 53 25.22 0.68 -15.53
C ALA A 53 24.93 1.98 -16.33
N PRO A 54 25.88 2.93 -16.41
CA PRO A 54 25.73 4.14 -17.21
C PRO A 54 25.46 3.82 -18.71
N PRO A 55 24.65 4.62 -19.43
CA PRO A 55 23.90 5.81 -18.98
C PRO A 55 22.53 5.47 -18.36
N VAL A 56 22.32 5.94 -17.12
CA VAL A 56 21.14 5.58 -16.30
C VAL A 56 19.85 6.29 -16.78
N LYS A 57 19.92 7.60 -17.07
CA LYS A 57 18.72 8.45 -17.30
C LYS A 57 17.74 7.91 -18.34
N GLY A 58 18.22 7.50 -19.52
CA GLY A 58 17.35 7.08 -20.63
C GLY A 58 16.79 5.67 -20.50
N LYS A 59 17.61 4.71 -20.04
CA LYS A 59 17.20 3.32 -19.87
C LYS A 59 16.24 3.16 -18.69
N MET A 60 16.53 3.85 -17.59
CA MET A 60 15.75 3.77 -16.37
C MET A 60 14.36 4.39 -16.53
N LEU A 61 14.23 5.56 -17.18
CA LEU A 61 12.92 6.17 -17.43
C LEU A 61 12.02 5.25 -18.26
N LYS A 62 12.55 4.63 -19.32
CA LYS A 62 11.78 3.67 -20.13
C LYS A 62 11.33 2.47 -19.31
N GLY A 63 12.23 1.89 -18.50
CA GLY A 63 11.90 0.78 -17.61
C GLY A 63 10.79 1.16 -16.62
N LEU A 64 10.90 2.34 -16.00
CA LEU A 64 9.91 2.84 -15.05
C LEU A 64 8.55 3.08 -15.70
N CYS A 65 8.51 3.68 -16.91
CA CYS A 65 7.27 3.86 -17.66
C CYS A 65 6.60 2.52 -17.97
N VAL A 66 7.35 1.53 -18.46
CA VAL A 66 6.80 0.19 -18.75
C VAL A 66 6.28 -0.46 -17.48
N CYS A 67 7.04 -0.40 -16.39
CA CYS A 67 6.63 -0.93 -15.08
C CYS A 67 5.29 -0.32 -14.63
N TYR A 68 5.19 1.01 -14.63
CA TYR A 68 3.97 1.70 -14.20
C TYR A 68 2.77 1.43 -15.11
N VAL A 69 2.96 1.28 -16.42
CA VAL A 69 1.88 0.87 -17.33
C VAL A 69 1.39 -0.53 -16.98
N ILE A 70 2.29 -1.48 -16.75
CA ILE A 70 1.93 -2.86 -16.37
C ILE A 70 1.20 -2.89 -15.04
N VAL A 71 1.70 -2.15 -14.03
CA VAL A 71 1.05 -2.04 -12.71
C VAL A 71 -0.34 -1.41 -12.84
N ALA A 72 -0.50 -0.37 -13.65
CA ALA A 72 -1.80 0.25 -13.85
C ALA A 72 -2.81 -0.68 -14.50
N LEU A 73 -2.40 -1.38 -15.57
CA LEU A 73 -3.25 -2.34 -16.25
C LEU A 73 -3.65 -3.49 -15.34
N SER A 74 -2.71 -4.04 -14.57
CA SER A 74 -3.00 -5.16 -13.67
C SER A 74 -3.91 -4.75 -12.50
N PHE A 75 -3.60 -3.63 -11.84
CA PHE A 75 -4.38 -3.13 -10.71
C PHE A 75 -5.81 -2.77 -11.10
N PHE A 76 -5.99 -1.94 -12.12
CA PHE A 76 -7.33 -1.52 -12.54
C PHE A 76 -8.12 -2.68 -13.17
N SER A 77 -7.47 -3.62 -13.87
CA SER A 77 -8.16 -4.82 -14.36
C SER A 77 -8.75 -5.64 -13.21
N VAL A 78 -7.98 -5.88 -12.15
CA VAL A 78 -8.46 -6.64 -10.98
C VAL A 78 -9.51 -5.85 -10.21
N ALA A 79 -9.32 -4.54 -9.99
CA ALA A 79 -10.28 -3.70 -9.28
C ALA A 79 -11.63 -3.60 -10.00
N ILE A 80 -11.61 -3.34 -11.32
CA ILE A 80 -12.83 -3.22 -12.13
C ILE A 80 -13.55 -4.56 -12.21
N SER A 81 -12.83 -5.66 -12.51
CA SER A 81 -13.45 -6.99 -12.60
C SER A 81 -13.96 -7.49 -11.26
N GLY A 82 -13.26 -7.19 -10.16
CA GLY A 82 -13.68 -7.52 -8.80
C GLY A 82 -14.96 -6.78 -8.39
N TYR A 83 -15.01 -5.46 -8.61
CA TYR A 83 -16.23 -4.68 -8.36
C TYR A 83 -17.39 -5.12 -9.28
N TRP A 84 -17.10 -5.44 -10.54
CA TRP A 84 -18.12 -6.01 -11.44
C TRP A 84 -18.60 -7.41 -11.01
N ALA A 85 -17.77 -8.19 -10.32
CA ALA A 85 -18.16 -9.50 -9.82
C ALA A 85 -19.01 -9.42 -8.54
N PHE A 86 -18.63 -8.55 -7.58
CA PHE A 86 -19.20 -8.54 -6.22
C PHE A 86 -20.03 -7.29 -5.87
N GLY A 87 -19.98 -6.25 -6.71
CA GLY A 87 -20.66 -4.98 -6.45
C GLY A 87 -20.24 -4.38 -5.12
N ASN A 88 -21.21 -3.84 -4.39
CA ASN A 88 -21.01 -3.24 -3.07
C ASN A 88 -20.51 -4.19 -1.98
N GLN A 89 -20.57 -5.50 -2.19
CA GLN A 89 -20.05 -6.49 -1.24
C GLN A 89 -18.55 -6.76 -1.40
N ALA A 90 -17.87 -6.08 -2.34
CA ALA A 90 -16.45 -6.28 -2.60
C ALA A 90 -15.59 -5.92 -1.36
N SER A 91 -15.06 -6.95 -0.70
CA SER A 91 -14.07 -6.82 0.37
C SER A 91 -12.71 -6.34 -0.15
N GLY A 92 -11.94 -5.67 0.73
CA GLY A 92 -10.58 -5.20 0.43
C GLY A 92 -9.59 -6.32 0.08
N LEU A 93 -9.88 -7.57 0.47
CA LEU A 93 -9.20 -8.76 -0.04
C LEU A 93 -10.14 -9.52 -0.97
N ILE A 94 -9.86 -9.51 -2.28
CA ILE A 94 -10.78 -10.05 -3.28
C ILE A 94 -11.12 -11.53 -3.03
N PHE A 95 -10.15 -12.32 -2.57
CA PHE A 95 -10.33 -13.75 -2.31
C PHE A 95 -11.20 -14.05 -1.10
N SER A 96 -11.39 -13.10 -0.17
CA SER A 96 -12.28 -13.31 0.97
C SER A 96 -13.75 -13.34 0.53
N ASN A 97 -14.10 -12.70 -0.59
CA ASN A 97 -15.45 -12.71 -1.14
C ASN A 97 -15.90 -14.10 -1.66
N PHE A 98 -14.97 -15.06 -1.81
CA PHE A 98 -15.29 -16.43 -2.21
C PHE A 98 -15.47 -17.38 -1.01
N ILE A 99 -15.40 -16.87 0.22
CA ILE A 99 -15.63 -17.62 1.45
C ILE A 99 -16.95 -17.13 2.05
N ASP A 100 -17.94 -18.01 2.11
CA ASP A 100 -19.24 -17.71 2.72
C ASP A 100 -19.14 -17.57 4.25
N THR A 101 -20.12 -16.94 4.88
CA THR A 101 -20.21 -16.72 6.34
C THR A 101 -20.11 -18.02 7.14
N ASN A 102 -20.47 -19.16 6.54
CA ASN A 102 -20.31 -20.49 7.14
C ASN A 102 -18.92 -21.13 6.94
N ASN A 103 -17.90 -20.35 6.56
CA ASN A 103 -16.56 -20.84 6.15
C ASN A 103 -16.60 -21.85 4.99
N LYS A 104 -17.63 -21.77 4.13
CA LYS A 104 -17.76 -22.65 2.97
C LYS A 104 -17.25 -21.94 1.72
N PRO A 105 -16.26 -22.50 1.01
CA PRO A 105 -15.79 -21.94 -0.24
C PRO A 105 -16.86 -21.99 -1.33
N SER A 106 -17.21 -20.84 -1.92
CA SER A 106 -18.07 -20.75 -3.11
C SER A 106 -17.34 -21.12 -4.40
N ALA A 107 -16.00 -21.15 -4.36
CA ALA A 107 -15.11 -21.54 -5.45
C ALA A 107 -14.26 -22.78 -5.08
N PRO A 108 -13.65 -23.48 -6.05
CA PRO A 108 -12.74 -24.58 -5.76
C PRO A 108 -11.64 -24.17 -4.76
N LYS A 109 -11.38 -25.01 -3.75
CA LYS A 109 -10.41 -24.70 -2.67
C LYS A 109 -9.05 -24.24 -3.19
N TRP A 110 -8.53 -24.88 -4.24
CA TRP A 110 -7.23 -24.51 -4.83
C TRP A 110 -7.21 -23.06 -5.34
N PHE A 111 -8.33 -22.56 -5.88
CA PHE A 111 -8.44 -21.21 -6.43
C PHE A 111 -8.34 -20.13 -5.36
N ILE A 112 -8.68 -20.46 -4.11
CA ILE A 112 -8.58 -19.56 -2.96
C ILE A 112 -7.24 -19.76 -2.26
N TYR A 113 -6.84 -20.99 -1.96
CA TYR A 113 -5.64 -21.25 -1.15
C TYR A 113 -4.33 -20.99 -1.90
N LEU A 114 -4.24 -21.34 -3.20
CA LEU A 114 -2.99 -21.19 -3.95
C LEU A 114 -2.56 -19.71 -4.04
N PRO A 115 -3.41 -18.75 -4.46
CA PRO A 115 -3.03 -17.34 -4.47
C PRO A 115 -2.69 -16.79 -3.09
N ASN A 116 -3.40 -17.21 -2.03
CA ASN A 116 -3.09 -16.79 -0.66
C ASN A 116 -1.72 -17.31 -0.19
N ILE A 117 -1.36 -18.56 -0.48
CA ILE A 117 -0.03 -19.12 -0.17
C ILE A 117 1.05 -18.36 -0.95
N CYS A 118 0.85 -18.10 -2.24
CA CYS A 118 1.78 -17.31 -3.04
C CYS A 118 1.93 -15.88 -2.49
N THR A 119 0.83 -15.26 -2.06
CA THR A 119 0.84 -13.92 -1.45
C THR A 119 1.64 -13.92 -0.16
N ILE A 120 1.45 -14.91 0.73
CA ILE A 120 2.23 -15.06 1.96
C ILE A 120 3.71 -15.22 1.64
N ALA A 121 4.06 -16.10 0.69
CA ALA A 121 5.45 -16.31 0.29
C ALA A 121 6.10 -15.01 -0.26
N GLN A 122 5.37 -14.26 -1.08
CA GLN A 122 5.83 -12.96 -1.59
C GLN A 122 5.98 -11.93 -0.46
N LEU A 123 5.03 -11.84 0.47
CA LEU A 123 5.09 -10.90 1.60
C LEU A 123 6.28 -11.18 2.52
N LEU A 124 6.63 -12.45 2.74
CA LEU A 124 7.83 -12.82 3.50
C LEU A 124 9.10 -12.32 2.84
N ALA A 125 9.23 -12.48 1.52
CA ALA A 125 10.38 -11.99 0.77
C ALA A 125 10.46 -10.44 0.81
N ASN A 126 9.35 -9.77 0.50
CA ASN A 126 9.27 -8.30 0.51
C ASN A 126 9.56 -7.74 1.91
N GLY A 127 9.05 -8.37 2.98
CA GLY A 127 9.26 -7.90 4.34
C GLY A 127 10.74 -7.80 4.73
N VAL A 128 11.56 -8.77 4.29
CA VAL A 128 13.01 -8.74 4.53
C VAL A 128 13.69 -7.64 3.71
N GLU A 129 13.30 -7.48 2.44
CA GLU A 129 13.84 -6.44 1.54
C GLU A 129 13.55 -5.03 2.06
N TYR A 130 12.30 -4.74 2.44
CA TYR A 130 11.90 -3.41 2.94
C TYR A 130 12.48 -3.07 4.32
N LEU A 131 12.75 -4.07 5.17
CA LEU A 131 13.41 -3.83 6.46
C LEU A 131 14.92 -3.60 6.32
N GLN A 132 15.53 -3.99 5.20
CA GLN A 132 16.98 -3.94 5.04
C GLN A 132 17.55 -2.51 5.15
N PRO A 133 17.04 -1.48 4.44
CA PRO A 133 17.56 -0.11 4.58
C PRO A 133 17.41 0.43 6.00
N THR A 134 16.27 0.17 6.64
CA THR A 134 16.00 0.56 8.03
C THR A 134 16.98 -0.10 9.00
N ASN A 135 17.25 -1.40 8.81
CA ASN A 135 18.20 -2.13 9.63
C ASN A 135 19.62 -1.58 9.48
N VAL A 136 20.05 -1.20 8.27
CA VAL A 136 21.36 -0.58 8.05
C VAL A 136 21.47 0.74 8.83
N ILE A 137 20.44 1.58 8.79
CA ILE A 137 20.43 2.86 9.52
C ILE A 137 20.44 2.61 11.04
N LEU A 138 19.64 1.68 11.55
CA LEU A 138 19.60 1.35 12.98
C LEU A 138 20.95 0.78 13.44
N GLU A 139 21.58 -0.06 12.64
CA GLU A 139 22.91 -0.60 12.94
C GLU A 139 24.00 0.48 12.92
N GLN A 140 23.90 1.49 12.05
CA GLN A 140 24.80 2.65 12.08
C GLN A 140 24.62 3.52 13.33
N ILE A 141 23.40 3.61 13.87
CA ILE A 141 23.10 4.42 15.05
C ILE A 141 23.51 3.71 16.35
N PHE A 142 23.24 2.41 16.43
CA PHE A 142 23.40 1.63 17.67
C PHE A 142 24.63 0.71 17.70
N GLY A 143 25.21 0.41 16.54
CA GLY A 143 26.40 -0.41 16.41
C GLY A 143 27.68 0.40 16.60
N ASP A 144 28.75 -0.30 16.96
CA ASP A 144 30.11 0.21 17.01
C ASP A 144 30.88 -0.20 15.74
N PRO A 145 31.29 0.76 14.89
CA PRO A 145 32.02 0.48 13.65
C PRO A 145 33.40 -0.14 13.87
N GLU A 146 34.01 0.10 15.03
CA GLU A 146 35.36 -0.39 15.37
C GLU A 146 35.33 -1.84 15.88
N SER A 147 34.16 -2.30 16.30
CA SER A 147 33.96 -3.66 16.79
C SER A 147 33.64 -4.63 15.65
N PRO A 148 34.08 -5.91 15.72
CA PRO A 148 33.72 -6.92 14.73
C PRO A 148 32.19 -7.04 14.56
N GLU A 149 31.73 -7.33 13.35
CA GLU A 149 30.29 -7.38 13.03
C GLU A 149 29.51 -8.37 13.93
N PHE A 150 30.10 -9.54 14.20
CA PHE A 150 29.51 -10.58 15.04
C PHE A 150 29.87 -10.44 16.53
N SER A 151 30.45 -9.32 16.94
CA SER A 151 30.71 -9.07 18.36
C SER A 151 29.39 -8.92 19.12
N PRO A 152 29.34 -9.32 20.41
CA PRO A 152 28.13 -9.14 21.23
C PRO A 152 27.71 -7.66 21.32
N ARG A 153 28.66 -6.73 21.16
CA ARG A 153 28.39 -5.29 21.13
C ARG A 153 27.52 -4.85 19.95
N ASN A 154 27.62 -5.52 18.81
CA ASN A 154 26.85 -5.23 17.59
C ASN A 154 25.65 -6.18 17.41
N VAL A 155 25.79 -7.45 17.81
CA VAL A 155 24.73 -8.46 17.69
C VAL A 155 23.55 -8.17 18.64
N ILE A 156 23.80 -7.73 19.87
CA ILE A 156 22.72 -7.48 20.85
C ILE A 156 21.81 -6.33 20.39
N PRO A 157 22.32 -5.12 20.02
CA PRO A 157 21.46 -4.05 19.50
C PRO A 157 20.75 -4.43 18.19
N ARG A 158 21.42 -5.18 17.30
CA ARG A 158 20.82 -5.71 16.06
C ARG A 158 19.63 -6.62 16.36
N LEU A 159 19.77 -7.55 17.32
CA LEU A 159 18.69 -8.45 17.71
C LEU A 159 17.53 -7.68 18.34
N ILE A 160 17.82 -6.74 19.26
CA ILE A 160 16.79 -5.92 19.93
C ILE A 160 16.01 -5.09 18.91
N SER A 161 16.71 -4.33 18.06
CA SER A 161 16.07 -3.45 17.07
C SER A 161 15.20 -4.21 16.07
N ARG A 162 15.69 -5.33 15.53
CA ARG A 162 14.91 -6.19 14.62
C ARG A 162 13.71 -6.83 15.31
N SER A 163 13.89 -7.34 16.53
CA SER A 163 12.80 -7.96 17.29
C SER A 163 11.74 -6.92 17.64
N PHE A 164 12.15 -5.73 18.06
CA PHE A 164 11.25 -4.62 18.35
C PHE A 164 10.43 -4.23 17.11
N ALA A 165 11.07 -4.07 15.95
CA ALA A 165 10.37 -3.75 14.70
C ALA A 165 9.32 -4.81 14.34
N VAL A 166 9.67 -6.10 14.43
CA VAL A 166 8.75 -7.20 14.12
C VAL A 166 7.60 -7.27 15.14
N ILE A 167 7.90 -7.12 16.43
CA ILE A 167 6.89 -7.12 17.50
C ILE A 167 5.90 -5.98 17.27
N THR A 168 6.38 -4.75 17.07
CA THR A 168 5.52 -3.58 16.82
C THR A 168 4.66 -3.78 15.58
N ALA A 169 5.23 -4.23 14.46
CA ALA A 169 4.47 -4.49 13.24
C ALA A 169 3.39 -5.57 13.44
N THR A 170 3.72 -6.66 14.15
CA THR A 170 2.80 -7.75 14.46
C THR A 170 1.67 -7.28 15.39
N THR A 171 2.00 -6.48 16.41
CA THR A 171 1.01 -5.89 17.31
C THR A 171 0.04 -4.98 16.55
N ILE A 172 0.55 -4.09 15.68
CA ILE A 172 -0.31 -3.22 14.86
C ILE A 172 -1.23 -4.05 13.96
N ALA A 173 -0.69 -5.07 13.29
CA ALA A 173 -1.48 -5.96 12.43
C ALA A 173 -2.57 -6.73 13.20
N ALA A 174 -2.32 -7.13 14.44
CA ALA A 174 -3.31 -7.79 15.29
C ALA A 174 -4.39 -6.82 15.80
N MET A 175 -4.03 -5.55 16.04
CA MET A 175 -4.96 -4.53 16.54
C MET A 175 -5.88 -3.97 15.46
N LEU A 176 -5.38 -3.84 14.22
CA LEU A 176 -6.09 -3.19 13.11
C LEU A 176 -6.07 -4.08 11.85
N PRO A 177 -6.84 -5.18 11.80
CA PRO A 177 -6.83 -6.11 10.66
C PRO A 177 -7.62 -5.61 9.43
N PHE A 178 -7.67 -4.30 9.22
CA PHE A 178 -8.41 -3.66 8.11
C PHE A 178 -7.45 -3.35 6.96
N PHE A 179 -7.26 -4.32 6.05
CA PHE A 179 -6.28 -4.20 4.98
C PHE A 179 -6.46 -2.96 4.09
N GLY A 180 -7.70 -2.66 3.70
CA GLY A 180 -8.02 -1.49 2.86
C GLY A 180 -7.66 -0.18 3.55
N ASP A 181 -8.07 -0.02 4.80
CA ASP A 181 -7.79 1.16 5.60
C ASP A 181 -6.30 1.34 5.88
N MET A 182 -5.58 0.24 6.11
CA MET A 182 -4.15 0.29 6.35
C MET A 182 -3.38 0.74 5.10
N ASN A 183 -3.77 0.26 3.93
CA ASN A 183 -3.24 0.77 2.66
C ASN A 183 -3.57 2.25 2.45
N SER A 184 -4.79 2.67 2.80
CA SER A 184 -5.17 4.07 2.76
C SER A 184 -4.31 4.92 3.71
N LEU A 185 -3.96 4.41 4.89
CA LEU A 185 -3.21 5.14 5.90
C LEU A 185 -1.77 5.35 5.44
N ILE A 186 -1.13 4.27 5.01
CA ILE A 186 0.24 4.31 4.48
C ILE A 186 0.28 5.20 3.23
N GLY A 187 -0.72 5.10 2.36
CA GLY A 187 -0.84 5.97 1.19
C GLY A 187 -0.94 7.45 1.53
N ALA A 188 -1.76 7.81 2.54
CA ALA A 188 -2.00 9.21 2.90
C ALA A 188 -0.82 9.84 3.65
N PHE A 189 -0.19 9.10 4.57
CA PHE A 189 0.88 9.63 5.42
C PHE A 189 2.28 9.43 4.86
N CYS A 190 2.53 8.35 4.12
CA CYS A 190 3.86 8.04 3.59
C CYS A 190 3.94 8.41 2.11
N TYR A 191 3.18 7.75 1.24
CA TYR A 191 3.40 7.86 -0.20
C TYR A 191 2.94 9.18 -0.81
N MET A 192 1.82 9.76 -0.36
CA MET A 192 1.39 11.08 -0.84
C MET A 192 2.46 12.16 -0.60
N PRO A 193 3.02 12.32 0.62
CA PRO A 193 4.14 13.22 0.84
C PRO A 193 5.41 12.84 0.07
N LEU A 194 5.84 11.57 0.16
CA LEU A 194 7.13 11.13 -0.37
C LEU A 194 7.19 11.16 -1.90
N ASP A 195 6.11 10.80 -2.59
CA ASP A 195 6.13 10.59 -4.03
C ASP A 195 5.60 11.80 -4.83
N PHE A 196 4.68 12.58 -4.25
CA PHE A 196 4.04 13.69 -4.98
C PHE A 196 4.45 15.07 -4.46
N ILE A 197 4.60 15.24 -3.14
CA ILE A 197 4.82 16.57 -2.54
C ILE A 197 6.32 16.88 -2.43
N LEU A 198 7.10 16.01 -1.80
CA LEU A 198 8.53 16.25 -1.57
C LEU A 198 9.35 16.38 -2.85
N PRO A 199 9.16 15.54 -3.90
CA PRO A 199 10.00 15.63 -5.09
C PRO A 199 9.88 16.98 -5.80
N VAL A 200 8.68 17.54 -5.90
CA VAL A 200 8.45 18.85 -6.54
C VAL A 200 8.96 20.01 -5.68
N ILE A 201 8.90 19.89 -4.35
CA ILE A 201 9.49 20.86 -3.42
C ILE A 201 11.03 20.83 -3.55
N PHE A 202 11.64 19.64 -3.45
CA PHE A 202 13.08 19.48 -3.58
C PHE A 202 13.60 19.89 -4.95
N PHE A 203 12.85 19.64 -6.02
CA PHE A 203 13.18 20.14 -7.35
C PHE A 203 13.24 21.67 -7.36
N ASN A 204 12.21 22.34 -6.82
CA ASN A 204 12.17 23.80 -6.81
C ASN A 204 13.26 24.41 -5.91
N LEU A 205 13.59 23.78 -4.78
CA LEU A 205 14.65 24.22 -3.88
C LEU A 205 16.06 24.03 -4.47
N THR A 206 16.29 22.91 -5.16
CA THR A 206 17.58 22.54 -5.73
C THR A 206 17.88 23.31 -7.02
N PHE A 207 16.94 23.30 -7.97
CA PHE A 207 17.15 23.87 -9.30
C PHE A 207 16.74 25.33 -9.43
N LYS A 208 15.96 25.86 -8.47
CA LYS A 208 15.48 27.26 -8.42
C LYS A 208 14.98 27.77 -9.79
N PRO A 209 14.03 27.07 -10.45
CA PRO A 209 13.53 27.50 -11.75
C PRO A 209 12.90 28.88 -11.68
N SER A 210 13.03 29.66 -12.75
CA SER A 210 12.45 31.01 -12.82
C SER A 210 10.94 30.98 -12.56
N LYS A 211 10.41 31.96 -11.82
CA LYS A 211 8.97 32.11 -11.54
C LYS A 211 8.11 32.34 -12.79
N ARG A 212 8.74 32.65 -13.93
CA ARG A 212 8.08 32.75 -15.24
C ARG A 212 7.99 31.42 -15.97
N SER A 213 8.71 30.39 -15.52
CA SER A 213 8.70 29.06 -16.13
C SER A 213 7.41 28.31 -15.79
N SER A 214 6.81 27.68 -16.79
CA SER A 214 5.67 26.78 -16.61
C SER A 214 6.00 25.61 -15.66
N ILE A 215 7.26 25.18 -15.60
CA ILE A 215 7.72 24.09 -14.72
C ILE A 215 7.59 24.49 -13.25
N PHE A 216 7.92 25.75 -12.90
CA PHE A 216 7.79 26.23 -11.53
C PHE A 216 6.33 26.17 -11.07
N TRP A 217 5.42 26.69 -11.89
CA TRP A 217 3.99 26.69 -11.59
C TRP A 217 3.40 25.28 -11.55
N LEU A 218 3.80 24.39 -12.48
CA LEU A 218 3.38 22.99 -12.44
C LEU A 218 3.77 22.32 -11.12
N ASN A 219 5.03 22.47 -10.68
CA ASN A 219 5.53 21.91 -9.43
C ASN A 219 4.78 22.47 -8.21
N VAL A 220 4.51 23.79 -8.19
CA VAL A 220 3.73 24.42 -7.12
C VAL A 220 2.29 23.89 -7.11
N THR A 221 1.64 23.75 -8.27
CA THR A 221 0.30 23.19 -8.36
C THR A 221 0.25 21.76 -7.85
N ILE A 222 1.20 20.91 -8.24
CA ILE A 222 1.30 19.53 -7.74
C ILE A 222 1.44 19.55 -6.21
N ALA A 223 2.37 20.35 -5.66
CA ALA A 223 2.58 20.45 -4.23
C ALA A 223 1.30 20.83 -3.48
N VAL A 224 0.59 21.88 -3.93
CA VAL A 224 -0.63 22.36 -3.28
C VAL A 224 -1.75 21.34 -3.39
N VAL A 225 -2.01 20.81 -4.59
CA VAL A 225 -3.10 19.85 -4.83
C VAL A 225 -2.88 18.59 -4.01
N PHE A 226 -1.71 17.96 -4.10
CA PHE A 226 -1.45 16.74 -3.34
C PHE A 226 -1.33 16.98 -1.84
N SER A 227 -0.93 18.18 -1.36
CA SER A 227 -1.00 18.50 0.07
C SER A 227 -2.44 18.60 0.56
N THR A 228 -3.32 19.25 -0.20
CA THR A 228 -4.75 19.33 0.16
C THR A 228 -5.42 17.96 0.11
N LEU A 229 -5.15 17.17 -0.94
CA LEU A 229 -5.65 15.81 -1.06
C LEU A 229 -5.09 14.92 0.06
N GLY A 230 -3.81 15.04 0.40
CA GLY A 230 -3.18 14.31 1.50
C GLY A 230 -3.79 14.63 2.86
N ALA A 231 -4.06 15.90 3.13
CA ALA A 231 -4.74 16.30 4.36
C ALA A 231 -6.16 15.73 4.44
N MET A 232 -6.95 15.82 3.36
CA MET A 232 -8.30 15.26 3.31
C MET A 232 -8.28 13.72 3.41
N ALA A 233 -7.34 13.07 2.72
CA ALA A 233 -7.13 11.63 2.76
C ALA A 233 -6.79 11.18 4.19
N ALA A 234 -5.85 11.83 4.86
CA ALA A 234 -5.48 11.52 6.24
C ALA A 234 -6.69 11.60 7.20
N ILE A 235 -7.50 12.65 7.10
CA ILE A 235 -8.73 12.79 7.91
C ILE A 235 -9.71 11.65 7.58
N SER A 236 -9.88 11.34 6.29
CA SER A 236 -10.80 10.31 5.80
C SER A 236 -10.41 8.92 6.28
N THR A 237 -9.13 8.57 6.21
CA THR A 237 -8.62 7.28 6.65
C THR A 237 -8.72 7.12 8.16
N VAL A 238 -8.33 8.14 8.93
CA VAL A 238 -8.44 8.08 10.40
C VAL A 238 -9.90 7.91 10.81
N ARG A 239 -10.82 8.64 10.15
CA ARG A 239 -12.26 8.46 10.36
C ARG A 239 -12.70 7.03 10.05
N GLN A 240 -12.26 6.46 8.93
CA GLN A 240 -12.64 5.10 8.53
C GLN A 240 -12.13 4.06 9.53
N ILE A 241 -10.85 4.13 9.92
CA ILE A 241 -10.28 3.24 10.94
C ILE A 241 -11.04 3.33 12.26
N VAL A 242 -11.42 4.55 12.69
CA VAL A 242 -12.19 4.73 13.94
C VAL A 242 -13.59 4.11 13.83
N LEU A 243 -14.24 4.19 12.67
CA LEU A 243 -15.54 3.57 12.45
C LEU A 243 -15.44 2.05 12.47
N ASP A 244 -14.44 1.49 11.79
CA ASP A 244 -14.25 0.04 11.68
C ASP A 244 -13.76 -0.56 13.00
N ALA A 245 -12.91 0.17 13.74
CA ALA A 245 -12.47 -0.19 15.09
C ALA A 245 -13.62 -0.25 16.11
N LYS A 246 -14.68 0.56 15.97
CA LYS A 246 -15.86 0.48 16.87
C LYS A 246 -16.64 -0.82 16.69
N THR A 247 -16.59 -1.41 15.51
CA THR A 247 -17.23 -2.70 15.22
C THR A 247 -16.35 -3.90 15.51
N TYR A 248 -15.05 -3.69 15.69
CA TYR A 248 -14.08 -4.74 15.93
C TYR A 248 -13.88 -5.02 17.42
N GLN A 249 -13.93 -6.30 17.79
CA GLN A 249 -13.65 -6.78 19.13
C GLN A 249 -12.23 -7.35 19.16
N LEU A 250 -11.31 -6.65 19.81
CA LEU A 250 -9.88 -7.00 19.85
C LEU A 250 -9.60 -8.35 20.50
N PHE A 251 -10.46 -8.73 21.44
CA PHE A 251 -10.56 -10.08 21.97
C PHE A 251 -12.02 -10.51 21.77
N ALA A 252 -12.25 -11.64 21.11
CA ALA A 252 -13.54 -12.30 21.22
C ALA A 252 -13.81 -12.49 22.71
N ASN A 253 -15.00 -12.11 23.19
CA ASN A 253 -15.38 -12.36 24.58
C ASN A 253 -15.07 -13.83 24.92
N VAL A 254 -14.09 -14.03 25.80
CA VAL A 254 -13.87 -15.31 26.47
C VAL A 254 -14.92 -15.44 27.55
#